data_AF-A0A5S9MFS3-F1
#
_entry.id   AF-A0A5S9MFS3-F1
#
_cell.length_a   1.000
_cell.length_b   1.000
_cell.length_c   1.000
_cell.angle_alpha   90.00
_cell.angle_beta   90.00
_cell.angle_gamma   90.00
#
_symmetry.space_group_name_H-M   'P 1'
#
loop_
_entity.id
_entity.type
_entity.pdbx_description
1 polymer ?
#
loop_
_entity_poly.entity_id
_entity_poly.type
_entity_poly.pdbx_seq_one_letter_code
_entity_poly.pdbx_strand_id
1 'polypeptide(L)'
;MVIEDEKDALFHYAVPILKQNESAGYLFLHASFQPLNEIDGQLWLALAVCLGTAIIIIVFFGYRMSMKYVKPIDYATKVAKQLERGNYDTNHYEELIIETSELNTSMKRLAESLQEMTSTGEMQRDRLQTVIENIGAGIILIDKMGYINLVNRTFRKQFKVQKHIYMHKLYHEAFTHEEIIELIDEIFMTETKVRKFLRLAVDIERRYFQVDGVPILSTDDEWKGIVLVFHDVTETKQLEQMRKILSPMCLTN
;
A
#
# COMPACT_ATOMS: atom_id res chain seq x y z
N MET A 1 51.79 8.87 77.21
CA MET A 1 51.14 7.58 77.54
C MET A 1 49.69 7.74 77.17
N VAL A 2 49.22 7.02 76.16
CA VAL A 2 47.82 7.10 75.70
C VAL A 2 47.03 6.11 76.54
N ILE A 3 46.15 6.62 77.39
CA ILE A 3 45.13 5.81 78.08
C ILE A 3 43.84 6.15 77.35
N GLU A 4 43.27 5.14 76.71
CA GLU A 4 42.04 5.24 75.93
C GLU A 4 40.88 4.86 76.86
N ASP A 5 39.98 5.81 77.16
CA ASP A 5 38.76 5.57 77.93
C ASP A 5 37.56 5.54 76.96
N GLU A 6 36.76 4.48 77.07
CA GLU A 6 35.92 3.93 76.00
C GLU A 6 34.54 4.60 75.85
N LYS A 7 34.39 5.88 76.23
CA LYS A 7 33.07 6.55 76.08
C LYS A 7 33.05 7.99 75.59
N ASP A 8 34.19 8.65 75.50
CA ASP A 8 34.33 9.92 74.80
C ASP A 8 35.73 9.94 74.18
N ALA A 9 35.83 10.14 72.86
CA ALA A 9 37.11 10.20 72.17
C ALA A 9 37.89 11.48 72.56
N LEU A 10 38.42 11.49 73.77
CA LEU A 10 39.27 12.53 74.34
C LEU A 10 40.72 12.15 74.08
N PHE A 11 41.27 12.68 72.99
CA PHE A 11 42.69 12.55 72.70
C PHE A 11 43.49 13.48 73.62
N HIS A 12 44.17 12.92 74.62
CA HIS A 12 45.05 13.68 75.50
C HIS A 12 46.44 13.85 74.88
N TYR A 13 46.73 15.04 74.34
CA TYR A 13 48.08 15.42 73.92
C TYR A 13 48.74 16.29 75.00
N ALA A 14 49.81 15.79 75.62
CA ALA A 14 50.60 16.54 76.59
C ALA A 14 51.91 17.01 75.95
N VAL A 15 52.09 18.33 75.84
CA VAL A 15 53.34 18.93 75.38
C VAL A 15 54.07 19.51 76.59
N PRO A 16 55.30 19.07 76.91
CA PRO A 16 56.07 19.62 78.02
C PRO A 16 56.60 21.01 77.64
N ILE A 17 56.43 22.00 78.52
CA ILE A 17 57.01 23.33 78.32
C ILE A 17 58.34 23.40 79.09
N LEU A 18 59.45 23.48 78.33
CA LEU A 18 60.79 23.59 78.87
C LEU A 18 61.14 25.07 79.08
N LYS A 19 61.51 25.47 80.30
CA LYS A 19 62.09 26.78 80.59
C LYS A 19 63.42 26.58 81.32
N GLN A 20 64.52 27.00 80.70
CA GLN A 20 65.88 26.77 81.21
C GLN A 20 66.19 25.29 81.58
N ASN A 21 65.88 24.38 80.66
CA ASN A 21 66.32 22.99 80.68
C ASN A 21 65.90 22.12 81.90
N GLU A 22 65.00 22.61 82.76
CA GLU A 22 64.27 21.82 83.74
C GLU A 22 62.76 21.90 83.50
N SER A 23 62.07 20.78 83.75
CA SER A 23 60.66 20.59 83.41
C SER A 23 59.78 21.41 84.36
N ALA A 24 59.24 22.53 83.87
CA ALA A 24 58.46 23.46 84.68
C ALA A 24 56.94 23.21 84.62
N GLY A 25 56.47 22.20 83.85
CA GLY A 25 55.07 21.77 83.83
C GLY A 25 54.60 21.14 82.52
N TYR A 26 53.41 20.54 82.55
CA TYR A 26 52.73 19.96 81.40
C TYR A 26 51.49 20.78 81.04
N LEU A 27 51.36 21.16 79.76
CA LEU A 27 50.16 21.81 79.24
C LEU A 27 49.20 20.71 78.73
N PHE A 28 48.01 20.61 79.32
CA PHE A 28 46.96 19.68 78.88
C PHE A 28 45.97 20.39 77.94
N LEU A 29 46.07 20.11 76.64
CA LEU A 29 45.10 20.60 75.65
C LEU A 29 43.92 19.64 75.57
N HIS A 30 42.74 20.11 75.95
CA HIS A 30 41.49 19.36 75.83
C HIS A 30 40.82 19.77 74.52
N ALA A 31 40.91 18.92 73.50
CA ALA A 31 40.12 19.05 72.28
C ALA A 31 38.96 18.05 72.37
N SER A 32 37.79 18.54 72.76
CA SER A 32 36.55 17.76 72.73
C SER A 32 36.01 17.75 71.31
N PHE A 33 36.11 16.63 70.60
CA PHE A 33 35.37 16.44 69.36
C PHE A 33 33.99 15.89 69.73
N GLN A 34 32.94 16.72 69.61
CA GLN A 34 31.57 16.22 69.78
C GLN A 34 31.28 15.23 68.64
N PRO A 35 30.87 13.98 68.93
CA PRO A 35 30.46 13.05 67.89
C PRO A 35 29.25 13.64 67.17
N LEU A 36 29.36 13.78 65.85
CA LEU A 36 28.37 14.35 64.93
C LEU A 36 27.06 13.51 64.81
N ASN A 37 26.72 12.70 65.80
CA ASN A 37 25.59 11.76 65.74
C ASN A 37 24.22 12.47 65.71
N GLU A 38 24.13 13.73 66.13
CA GLU A 38 22.87 14.50 66.05
C GLU A 38 22.61 15.12 64.67
N ILE A 39 23.59 15.11 63.76
CA ILE A 39 23.48 15.70 62.42
C ILE A 39 23.09 14.66 61.35
N ASP A 40 23.13 13.37 61.68
CA ASP A 40 22.87 12.28 60.73
C ASP A 40 21.42 12.26 60.21
N GLY A 41 20.43 12.47 61.07
CA GLY A 41 19.01 12.37 60.68
C GLY A 41 18.57 13.42 59.65
N GLN A 42 19.06 14.65 59.77
CA GLN A 42 18.75 15.72 58.82
C GLN A 42 19.42 15.50 57.47
N LEU A 43 20.64 14.95 57.45
CA LEU A 43 21.37 14.64 56.22
C LEU A 43 20.71 13.48 55.47
N TRP A 44 20.29 12.41 56.17
CA TRP A 44 19.52 11.31 55.58
C TRP A 44 18.16 11.76 55.03
N LEU A 45 17.46 12.66 55.74
CA LEU A 45 16.20 13.24 55.27
C LEU A 45 16.40 14.10 54.01
N ALA A 46 17.44 14.95 53.98
CA ALA A 46 17.78 15.75 52.80
C ALA A 46 18.13 14.88 51.59
N LEU A 47 18.91 13.82 51.79
CA LEU A 47 19.23 12.84 50.75
C LEU A 47 17.97 12.12 50.24
N ALA A 48 17.08 11.70 51.13
CA ALA A 48 15.83 11.04 50.76
C ALA A 48 14.90 11.96 49.95
N VAL A 49 14.81 13.24 50.30
CA VAL A 49 14.03 14.25 49.55
C VAL A 49 14.64 14.51 48.17
N CYS A 50 15.96 14.67 48.08
CA CYS A 50 16.66 14.81 46.79
C CYS A 50 16.46 13.59 45.88
N LEU A 51 16.57 12.38 46.44
CA LEU A 51 16.38 11.16 45.67
C LEU A 51 14.91 10.99 45.24
N GLY A 52 13.96 11.26 46.14
CA GLY A 52 12.54 11.18 45.85
C GLY A 52 12.12 12.16 44.74
N THR A 53 12.58 13.41 44.83
CA THR A 53 12.33 14.41 43.78
C THR A 53 12.96 14.04 42.44
N ALA A 54 14.19 13.52 42.44
CA ALA A 54 14.84 13.03 41.22
C ALA A 54 14.04 11.90 40.54
N ILE A 55 13.56 10.92 41.32
CA ILE A 55 12.74 9.82 40.81
C ILE A 55 11.43 10.35 40.22
N ILE A 56 10.75 11.26 40.91
CA ILE A 56 9.51 11.87 40.42
C ILE A 56 9.73 12.58 39.09
N ILE A 57 10.81 13.35 38.95
CA ILE A 57 11.16 14.05 37.71
C ILE A 57 11.42 13.04 36.57
N ILE A 58 12.16 11.96 36.84
CA ILE A 58 12.46 10.92 35.84
C ILE A 58 11.17 10.24 35.37
N VAL A 59 10.29 9.84 36.29
CA VAL A 59 9.01 9.19 35.94
C VAL A 59 8.11 10.15 35.15
N PHE A 60 8.03 11.42 35.57
CA PHE A 60 7.26 12.44 34.87
C PHE A 60 7.77 12.67 33.44
N PHE A 61 9.08 12.79 33.26
CA PHE A 61 9.70 12.94 31.94
C PHE A 61 9.54 11.68 31.09
N GLY A 62 9.72 10.49 31.66
CA GLY A 62 9.55 9.21 30.97
C GLY A 62 8.11 9.04 30.46
N TYR A 63 7.12 9.38 31.29
CA TYR A 63 5.71 9.36 30.90
C TYR A 63 5.43 10.35 29.76
N ARG A 64 5.90 11.61 29.90
CA ARG A 64 5.77 12.64 28.84
C ARG A 64 6.44 12.21 27.52
N MET A 65 7.62 11.60 27.59
CA MET A 65 8.39 11.14 26.43
C MET A 65 7.67 9.99 25.70
N SER A 66 7.15 9.03 26.46
CA SER A 66 6.40 7.89 25.90
C SER A 66 5.15 8.37 25.14
N MET A 67 4.41 9.32 25.72
CA MET A 67 3.21 9.87 25.10
C MET A 67 3.52 10.65 23.81
N LYS A 68 4.55 11.49 23.84
CA LYS A 68 4.82 12.43 22.74
C LYS A 68 5.58 11.83 21.56
N TYR A 69 6.45 10.84 21.80
CA TYR A 69 7.36 10.32 20.75
C TYR A 69 7.16 8.83 20.47
N VAL A 70 7.07 7.99 21.50
CA VAL A 70 7.05 6.53 21.31
C VAL A 70 5.73 6.05 20.71
N LYS A 71 4.59 6.52 21.25
CA LYS A 71 3.26 6.11 20.77
C LYS A 71 2.98 6.48 19.30
N PRO A 72 3.26 7.72 18.83
CA PRO A 72 3.06 8.06 17.42
C PRO A 72 3.94 7.27 16.44
N ILE A 73 5.18 6.93 16.83
CA ILE A 73 6.09 6.14 15.98
C ILE A 73 5.58 4.70 15.83
N ASP A 74 5.12 4.08 16.92
CA ASP A 74 4.55 2.73 16.89
C ASP A 74 3.27 2.70 16.03
N TYR A 75 2.42 3.71 16.15
CA TYR A 75 1.24 3.87 15.29
C TYR A 75 1.62 3.98 13.81
N ALA A 76 2.51 4.90 13.45
CA ALA A 76 2.94 5.09 12.07
C ALA A 76 3.53 3.81 11.48
N THR A 77 4.32 3.07 12.25
CA THR A 77 4.90 1.79 11.85
C THR A 77 3.83 0.73 11.58
N LYS A 78 2.83 0.62 12.45
CA LYS A 78 1.71 -0.32 12.28
C LYS A 78 0.89 -0.02 11.04
N VAL A 79 0.55 1.24 10.81
CA VAL A 79 -0.19 1.66 9.60
C VAL A 79 0.66 1.39 8.35
N ALA A 80 1.95 1.75 8.36
CA ALA A 80 2.84 1.54 7.21
C ALA A 80 2.91 0.06 6.79
N LYS A 81 3.02 -0.85 7.76
CA LYS A 81 3.03 -2.30 7.53
C LYS A 81 1.71 -2.83 6.93
N GLN A 82 0.60 -2.14 7.17
CA GLN A 82 -0.71 -2.51 6.66
C GLN A 82 -0.93 -1.95 5.25
N LEU A 83 -0.45 -0.72 4.99
CA LEU A 83 -0.40 -0.16 3.64
C LEU A 83 0.46 -1.02 2.71
N GLU A 84 1.61 -1.53 3.18
CA GLU A 84 2.47 -2.47 2.43
C GLU A 84 1.70 -3.74 2.02
N ARG A 85 0.76 -4.19 2.86
CA ARG A 85 -0.07 -5.38 2.62
C ARG A 85 -1.32 -5.09 1.79
N GLY A 86 -1.49 -3.86 1.31
CA GLY A 86 -2.68 -3.43 0.55
C GLY A 86 -3.93 -3.23 1.40
N ASN A 87 -3.81 -3.18 2.73
CA ASN A 87 -4.92 -2.91 3.63
C ASN A 87 -4.94 -1.43 4.01
N TYR A 88 -5.76 -0.65 3.32
CA TYR A 88 -5.85 0.80 3.48
C TYR A 88 -7.03 1.25 4.38
N ASP A 89 -7.79 0.31 4.96
CA ASP A 89 -8.95 0.64 5.80
C ASP A 89 -8.53 1.32 7.10
N THR A 90 -8.88 2.61 7.23
CA THR A 90 -8.48 3.43 8.37
C THR A 90 -9.38 3.29 9.59
N ASN A 91 -10.54 2.61 9.48
CA ASN A 91 -11.51 2.48 10.58
C ASN A 91 -10.97 1.67 11.77
N HIS A 92 -10.02 0.77 11.51
CA HIS A 92 -9.40 -0.05 12.55
C HIS A 92 -8.46 0.73 13.49
N TYR A 93 -8.20 2.01 13.23
CA TYR A 93 -7.15 2.78 13.90
C TYR A 93 -7.67 3.95 14.76
N GLU A 94 -8.99 4.15 14.84
CA GLU A 94 -9.59 5.26 15.61
C GLU A 94 -9.39 5.14 17.12
N GLU A 95 -9.19 3.93 17.66
CA GLU A 95 -9.06 3.69 19.10
C GLU A 95 -7.70 4.13 19.70
N LEU A 96 -6.68 4.41 18.87
CA LEU A 96 -5.31 4.71 19.33
C LEU A 96 -4.98 6.20 19.41
N ILE A 97 -5.96 7.08 19.18
CA ILE A 97 -5.76 8.54 19.17
C ILE A 97 -5.70 9.06 20.60
N ILE A 98 -4.56 8.89 21.26
CA ILE A 98 -4.20 9.71 22.42
C ILE A 98 -3.19 10.75 21.92
N GLU A 99 -3.65 12.00 21.81
CA GLU A 99 -2.99 13.17 21.20
C GLU A 99 -2.73 13.07 19.68
N THR A 100 -3.35 13.99 18.94
CA THR A 100 -3.17 14.22 17.51
C THR A 100 -1.77 14.78 17.23
N SER A 101 -0.77 13.89 17.21
CA SER A 101 0.49 14.19 16.53
C SER A 101 0.23 14.45 15.04
N GLU A 102 0.89 15.45 14.48
CA GLU A 102 0.85 15.75 13.04
C GLU A 102 1.22 14.52 12.20
N LEU A 103 2.08 13.65 12.73
CA LEU A 103 2.48 12.40 12.09
C LEU A 103 1.29 11.44 11.93
N ASN A 104 0.50 11.21 12.99
CA ASN A 104 -0.65 10.31 12.94
C ASN A 104 -1.69 10.82 11.94
N THR A 105 -1.92 12.14 11.92
CA THR A 105 -2.84 12.78 10.97
C THR A 105 -2.36 12.63 9.53
N SER A 106 -1.06 12.84 9.29
CA SER A 106 -0.46 12.69 7.96
C SER A 106 -0.53 11.24 7.48
N MET A 107 -0.29 10.27 8.37
CA MET A 107 -0.39 8.86 8.05
C MET A 107 -1.83 8.43 7.72
N LYS A 108 -2.82 8.92 8.47
CA LYS A 108 -4.24 8.69 8.18
C LYS A 108 -4.63 9.23 6.80
N ARG A 109 -4.24 10.46 6.46
CA ARG A 109 -4.50 11.05 5.13
C ARG A 109 -3.87 10.26 4.00
N LEU A 110 -2.65 9.73 4.19
CA LEU A 110 -2.00 8.86 3.20
C LEU A 110 -2.79 7.56 2.98
N ALA A 111 -3.22 6.92 4.06
CA ALA A 111 -4.03 5.71 3.99
C ALA A 111 -5.37 5.95 3.27
N GLU A 112 -6.08 7.04 3.62
CA GLU A 112 -7.33 7.44 2.98
C GLU A 112 -7.13 7.75 1.49
N SER A 113 -6.06 8.47 1.12
CA SER A 113 -5.75 8.78 -0.27
C SER A 113 -5.45 7.52 -1.10
N LEU A 114 -4.71 6.56 -0.53
CA LEU A 114 -4.44 5.27 -1.20
C LEU A 114 -5.71 4.44 -1.37
N GLN A 115 -6.58 4.42 -0.37
CA GLN A 115 -7.87 3.75 -0.44
C GLN A 115 -8.76 4.37 -1.53
N GLU A 116 -8.82 5.70 -1.60
CA GLU A 116 -9.60 6.43 -2.61
C GLU A 116 -9.06 6.21 -4.02
N MET A 117 -7.73 6.30 -4.20
CA MET A 117 -7.09 6.05 -5.50
C MET A 117 -7.35 4.63 -5.99
N THR A 118 -7.21 3.64 -5.10
CA THR A 118 -7.42 2.23 -5.44
C THR A 118 -8.88 1.97 -5.79
N SER A 119 -9.82 2.42 -4.96
CA SER A 119 -11.26 2.24 -5.21
C SER A 119 -11.72 2.96 -6.49
N THR A 120 -11.19 4.16 -6.75
CA THR A 120 -11.47 4.88 -8.00
C THR A 120 -10.93 4.12 -9.20
N GLY A 121 -9.71 3.58 -9.12
CA GLY A 121 -9.10 2.76 -10.16
C GLY A 121 -9.89 1.48 -10.45
N GLU A 122 -10.34 0.77 -9.41
CA GLU A 122 -11.20 -0.41 -9.54
C GLU A 122 -12.54 -0.07 -10.19
N MET A 123 -13.19 1.01 -9.74
CA MET A 123 -14.45 1.47 -10.32
C MET A 123 -14.30 1.85 -11.80
N GLN A 124 -13.19 2.51 -12.17
CA GLN A 124 -12.90 2.82 -13.57
C GLN A 124 -12.69 1.55 -14.40
N ARG A 125 -11.94 0.58 -13.88
CA ARG A 125 -11.71 -0.71 -14.54
C ARG A 125 -13.02 -1.47 -14.75
N ASP A 126 -13.86 -1.54 -13.72
CA ASP A 126 -15.16 -2.23 -13.77
C ASP A 126 -16.13 -1.55 -14.74
N ARG A 127 -16.12 -0.21 -14.80
CA ARG A 127 -16.89 0.54 -15.81
C ARG A 127 -16.42 0.22 -17.22
N LEU A 128 -15.11 0.24 -17.49
CA LEU A 128 -14.56 -0.11 -18.80
C LEU A 128 -14.89 -1.55 -19.19
N GLN A 129 -14.74 -2.50 -18.27
CA GLN A 129 -15.10 -3.90 -18.49
C GLN A 129 -16.59 -4.05 -18.78
N THR A 130 -17.45 -3.33 -18.05
CA THR A 130 -18.90 -3.34 -18.28
C THR A 130 -19.25 -2.80 -19.66
N VAL A 131 -18.59 -1.74 -20.11
CA VAL A 131 -18.75 -1.20 -21.47
C VAL A 131 -18.34 -2.25 -22.50
N ILE A 132 -17.14 -2.83 -22.38
CA ILE A 132 -16.64 -3.85 -23.33
C ILE A 132 -17.56 -5.07 -23.40
N GLU A 133 -18.07 -5.55 -22.25
CA GLU A 133 -18.98 -6.69 -22.19
C GLU A 133 -20.39 -6.39 -22.71
N ASN A 134 -20.81 -5.12 -22.82
CA ASN A 134 -22.15 -4.75 -23.29
C ASN A 134 -22.19 -3.97 -24.62
N ILE A 135 -21.04 -3.64 -25.21
CA ILE A 135 -20.97 -3.09 -26.58
C ILE A 135 -21.64 -4.06 -27.56
N GLY A 136 -22.47 -3.53 -28.47
CA GLY A 136 -23.22 -4.30 -29.48
C GLY A 136 -22.36 -4.97 -30.57
N ALA A 137 -21.05 -4.82 -30.52
CA ALA A 137 -20.08 -5.50 -31.37
C ALA A 137 -19.34 -6.60 -30.59
N GLY A 138 -19.03 -7.70 -31.25
CA GLY A 138 -18.13 -8.72 -30.71
C GLY A 138 -16.70 -8.19 -30.68
N ILE A 139 -15.98 -8.35 -29.58
CA ILE A 139 -14.59 -7.87 -29.44
C ILE A 139 -13.70 -9.04 -29.05
N ILE A 140 -12.59 -9.19 -29.76
CA ILE A 140 -11.50 -10.11 -29.45
C ILE A 140 -10.18 -9.33 -29.38
N LEU A 141 -9.37 -9.64 -28.36
CA LEU A 141 -8.01 -9.14 -28.22
C LEU A 141 -7.03 -10.30 -28.37
N ILE A 142 -6.08 -10.14 -29.29
CA ILE A 142 -4.98 -11.06 -29.55
C ILE A 142 -3.69 -10.34 -29.18
N ASP A 143 -2.80 -10.97 -28.43
CA ASP A 143 -1.50 -10.38 -28.11
C ASP A 143 -0.47 -10.55 -29.24
N LYS A 144 0.71 -9.96 -29.05
CA LYS A 144 1.85 -10.07 -29.97
C LYS A 144 2.35 -11.50 -30.22
N MET A 145 1.99 -12.46 -29.37
CA MET A 145 2.36 -13.87 -29.52
C MET A 145 1.26 -14.68 -30.21
N GLY A 146 0.11 -14.07 -30.51
CA GLY A 146 -1.03 -14.72 -31.14
C GLY A 146 -2.04 -15.32 -30.17
N TYR A 147 -1.91 -15.11 -28.85
CA TYR A 147 -2.86 -15.65 -27.87
C TYR A 147 -4.06 -14.72 -27.68
N ILE A 148 -5.24 -15.32 -27.60
CA ILE A 148 -6.48 -14.60 -27.33
C ILE A 148 -6.60 -14.31 -25.82
N ASN A 149 -6.53 -13.04 -25.46
CA ASN A 149 -6.57 -12.58 -24.06
C ASN A 149 -7.91 -11.94 -23.66
N LEU A 150 -8.72 -11.50 -24.63
CA LEU A 150 -10.07 -10.97 -24.36
C LEU A 150 -11.06 -11.49 -25.39
N VAL A 151 -12.26 -11.84 -24.91
CA VAL A 151 -13.44 -12.15 -25.72
C VAL A 151 -14.65 -11.63 -24.96
N ASN A 152 -15.35 -10.63 -25.51
CA ASN A 152 -16.50 -10.02 -24.82
C ASN A 152 -17.79 -10.87 -24.92
N ARG A 153 -18.81 -10.54 -24.10
CA ARG A 153 -20.11 -11.26 -24.09
C ARG A 153 -20.79 -11.24 -25.44
N THR A 154 -20.72 -10.13 -26.16
CA THR A 154 -21.39 -9.99 -27.45
C THR A 154 -20.82 -10.94 -28.48
N PHE A 155 -19.49 -11.11 -28.55
CA PHE A 155 -18.86 -12.12 -29.39
C PHE A 155 -19.35 -13.53 -29.02
N ARG A 156 -19.33 -13.88 -27.73
CA ARG A 156 -19.80 -15.19 -27.25
C ARG A 156 -21.25 -15.47 -27.63
N LYS A 157 -22.12 -14.47 -27.55
CA LYS A 157 -23.53 -14.56 -27.97
C LYS A 157 -23.67 -14.70 -29.48
N GLN A 158 -22.96 -13.87 -30.25
CA GLN A 158 -23.03 -13.85 -31.71
C GLN A 158 -22.53 -15.15 -32.32
N PHE A 159 -21.43 -15.71 -31.79
CA PHE A 159 -20.82 -16.96 -32.26
C PHE A 159 -21.34 -18.21 -31.55
N LYS A 160 -22.21 -18.06 -30.53
CA LYS A 160 -22.73 -19.15 -29.66
C LYS A 160 -21.65 -20.02 -29.01
N VAL A 161 -20.55 -19.40 -28.57
CA VAL A 161 -19.38 -20.08 -28.00
C VAL A 161 -19.18 -19.78 -26.52
N GLN A 162 -18.56 -20.71 -25.81
CA GLN A 162 -18.16 -20.50 -24.41
C GLN A 162 -16.78 -19.82 -24.31
N LYS A 163 -16.58 -19.01 -23.26
CA LYS A 163 -15.36 -18.21 -23.05
C LYS A 163 -14.07 -19.06 -23.05
N HIS A 164 -14.12 -20.24 -22.44
CA HIS A 164 -12.97 -21.14 -22.27
C HIS A 164 -12.46 -21.74 -23.60
N ILE A 165 -13.27 -21.69 -24.66
CA ILE A 165 -12.89 -22.27 -25.95
C ILE A 165 -11.80 -21.42 -26.62
N TYR A 166 -11.85 -20.09 -26.43
CA TYR A 166 -10.99 -19.12 -27.10
C TYR A 166 -9.89 -18.57 -26.17
N MET A 167 -10.17 -18.38 -24.88
CA MET A 167 -9.22 -17.79 -23.94
C MET A 167 -7.90 -18.56 -23.85
N HIS A 168 -6.78 -17.83 -23.89
CA HIS A 168 -5.41 -18.34 -23.79
C HIS A 168 -5.03 -19.39 -24.84
N LYS A 169 -5.73 -19.41 -25.98
CA LYS A 169 -5.36 -20.22 -27.15
C LYS A 169 -4.82 -19.35 -28.27
N LEU A 170 -4.02 -19.96 -29.14
CA LEU A 170 -3.57 -19.33 -30.36
C LEU A 170 -4.77 -19.11 -31.31
N TYR A 171 -4.79 -17.97 -32.01
CA TYR A 171 -5.93 -17.62 -32.87
C TYR A 171 -6.20 -18.66 -33.96
N HIS A 172 -5.16 -19.28 -34.53
CA HIS A 172 -5.30 -20.33 -35.55
C HIS A 172 -5.89 -21.65 -35.00
N GLU A 173 -5.84 -21.88 -33.69
CA GLU A 173 -6.48 -23.04 -33.05
C GLU A 173 -7.93 -22.74 -32.63
N ALA A 174 -8.21 -21.46 -32.34
CA ALA A 174 -9.50 -21.03 -31.81
C ALA A 174 -10.52 -20.70 -32.90
N PHE A 175 -10.08 -20.14 -34.03
CA PHE A 175 -10.95 -19.84 -35.17
C PHE A 175 -11.00 -21.02 -36.15
N THR A 176 -12.21 -21.38 -36.56
CA THR A 176 -12.44 -22.40 -37.59
C THR A 176 -12.56 -21.82 -39.00
N HIS A 177 -12.76 -20.50 -39.11
CA HIS A 177 -12.99 -19.79 -40.36
C HIS A 177 -11.66 -19.26 -40.89
N GLU A 178 -11.22 -19.80 -42.03
CA GLU A 178 -9.95 -19.44 -42.68
C GLU A 178 -9.90 -17.94 -43.00
N GLU A 179 -11.04 -17.33 -43.36
CA GLU A 179 -11.12 -15.90 -43.69
C GLU A 179 -10.79 -14.98 -42.49
N ILE A 180 -11.01 -15.45 -41.25
CA ILE A 180 -10.63 -14.71 -40.05
C ILE A 180 -9.12 -14.86 -39.81
N ILE A 181 -8.59 -16.07 -39.98
CA ILE A 181 -7.15 -16.36 -39.80
C ILE A 181 -6.34 -15.52 -40.79
N GLU A 182 -6.72 -15.52 -42.07
CA GLU A 182 -6.07 -14.70 -43.11
C GLU A 182 -6.11 -13.20 -42.80
N LEU A 183 -7.23 -12.70 -42.26
CA LEU A 183 -7.35 -11.30 -41.85
C LEU A 183 -6.39 -10.97 -40.70
N ILE A 184 -6.25 -11.87 -39.73
CA ILE A 184 -5.33 -11.71 -38.60
C ILE A 184 -3.87 -11.75 -39.10
N ASP A 185 -3.53 -12.69 -39.97
CA ASP A 185 -2.21 -12.83 -40.58
C ASP A 185 -1.82 -11.56 -41.37
N GLU A 186 -2.75 -11.03 -42.17
CA GLU A 186 -2.56 -9.79 -42.93
C GLU A 186 -2.23 -8.61 -42.01
N ILE A 187 -2.90 -8.50 -40.86
CA ILE A 187 -2.64 -7.42 -39.89
C ILE A 187 -1.31 -7.64 -39.18
N PHE A 188 -0.96 -8.87 -38.81
CA PHE A 188 0.35 -9.18 -38.23
C PHE A 188 1.50 -8.88 -39.20
N MET A 189 1.31 -9.09 -40.50
CA MET A 189 2.34 -8.85 -41.51
C MET A 189 2.45 -7.39 -41.93
N THR A 190 1.33 -6.68 -42.01
CA THR A 190 1.30 -5.30 -42.53
C THR A 190 1.32 -4.24 -41.44
N GLU A 191 0.96 -4.60 -40.20
CA GLU A 191 0.74 -3.67 -39.08
C GLU A 191 -0.26 -2.55 -39.43
N THR A 192 -1.18 -2.81 -40.37
CA THR A 192 -2.21 -1.86 -40.78
C THR A 192 -3.61 -2.32 -40.40
N LYS A 193 -4.53 -1.36 -40.31
CA LYS A 193 -5.95 -1.67 -40.09
C LYS A 193 -6.54 -2.35 -41.32
N VAL A 194 -7.29 -3.44 -41.12
CA VAL A 194 -7.96 -4.20 -42.18
C VAL A 194 -9.45 -4.26 -41.88
N ARG A 195 -10.28 -4.07 -42.90
CA ARG A 195 -11.75 -4.22 -42.82
C ARG A 195 -12.21 -5.20 -43.89
N LYS A 196 -12.90 -6.28 -43.48
CA LYS A 196 -13.51 -7.24 -44.41
C LYS A 196 -14.97 -7.49 -44.05
N PHE A 197 -15.80 -7.69 -45.07
CA PHE A 197 -17.16 -8.20 -44.90
C PHE A 197 -17.15 -9.71 -45.11
N LEU A 198 -17.39 -10.46 -44.04
CA LEU A 198 -17.32 -11.92 -44.03
C LEU A 198 -18.72 -12.51 -43.90
N ARG A 199 -18.96 -13.62 -44.59
CA ARG A 199 -20.18 -14.41 -44.44
C ARG A 199 -19.82 -15.70 -43.72
N LEU A 200 -20.01 -15.71 -42.41
CA LEU A 200 -19.55 -16.80 -41.55
C LEU A 200 -20.70 -17.77 -41.24
N ALA A 201 -20.40 -19.06 -41.24
CA ALA A 201 -21.28 -20.07 -40.69
C ALA A 201 -21.14 -20.07 -39.17
N VAL A 202 -22.20 -19.72 -38.45
CA VAL A 202 -22.26 -19.77 -37.00
C VAL A 202 -23.30 -20.81 -36.62
N ASP A 203 -22.83 -21.91 -36.04
CA ASP A 203 -23.69 -23.05 -35.68
C ASP A 203 -24.45 -23.55 -36.93
N ILE A 204 -25.77 -23.35 -37.02
CA ILE A 204 -26.60 -23.79 -38.16
C ILE A 204 -26.96 -22.62 -39.10
N GLU A 205 -26.62 -21.38 -38.74
CA GLU A 205 -27.02 -20.16 -39.46
C GLU A 205 -25.85 -19.54 -40.22
N ARG A 206 -26.13 -18.86 -41.34
CA ARG A 206 -25.14 -17.99 -42.00
C ARG A 206 -25.40 -16.54 -41.62
N ARG A 207 -24.40 -15.90 -41.03
CA ARG A 207 -24.45 -14.50 -40.61
C ARG A 207 -23.45 -13.66 -41.39
N TYR A 208 -23.76 -12.37 -41.53
CA TYR A 208 -22.88 -11.41 -42.17
C TYR A 208 -22.22 -10.55 -41.11
N PHE A 209 -20.89 -10.53 -41.11
CA PHE A 209 -20.10 -9.72 -40.21
C PHE A 209 -19.26 -8.72 -41.00
N GLN A 210 -19.22 -7.48 -40.54
CA GLN A 210 -18.11 -6.58 -40.85
C GLN A 210 -17.07 -6.77 -39.75
N VAL A 211 -15.89 -7.22 -40.12
CA VAL A 211 -14.76 -7.43 -39.21
C VAL A 211 -13.75 -6.33 -39.43
N ASP A 212 -13.52 -5.55 -38.39
CA ASP A 212 -12.51 -4.51 -38.31
C ASP A 212 -11.37 -5.03 -37.44
N GLY A 213 -10.20 -5.25 -38.04
CA GLY A 213 -8.99 -5.60 -37.31
C GLY A 213 -8.05 -4.41 -37.23
N VAL A 214 -7.66 -4.07 -36.01
CA VAL A 214 -6.85 -2.88 -35.72
C VAL A 214 -5.62 -3.29 -34.91
N PRO A 215 -4.41 -2.94 -35.37
CA PRO A 215 -3.18 -3.14 -34.62
C PRO A 215 -3.16 -2.27 -33.35
N ILE A 216 -2.59 -2.80 -32.27
CA ILE A 216 -2.42 -2.09 -30.99
C ILE A 216 -0.95 -1.74 -30.83
N LEU A 217 -0.70 -0.43 -30.77
CA LEU A 217 0.61 0.13 -30.49
C LEU A 217 0.61 0.71 -29.07
N SER A 218 1.72 0.51 -28.36
CA SER A 218 2.01 1.15 -27.08
C SER A 218 2.26 2.65 -27.27
N THR A 219 2.32 3.40 -26.17
CA THR A 219 2.75 4.81 -26.19
C THR A 219 4.18 4.98 -26.71
N ASP A 220 5.02 3.96 -26.56
CA ASP A 220 6.40 3.90 -27.06
C ASP A 220 6.52 3.29 -28.48
N ASP A 221 5.40 3.22 -29.22
CA ASP A 221 5.31 2.62 -30.56
C ASP A 221 5.64 1.11 -30.61
N GLU A 222 5.69 0.44 -29.45
CA GLU A 222 5.87 -1.02 -29.38
C GLU A 222 4.55 -1.72 -29.76
N TRP A 223 4.63 -2.65 -30.72
CA TRP A 223 3.52 -3.56 -31.03
C TRP A 223 3.08 -4.40 -29.83
N LYS A 224 1.78 -4.35 -29.50
CA LYS A 224 1.18 -5.11 -28.40
C LYS A 224 0.26 -6.24 -28.86
N GLY A 225 -0.28 -6.17 -30.07
CA GLY A 225 -1.20 -7.16 -30.61
C GLY A 225 -2.28 -6.56 -31.51
N ILE A 226 -3.44 -7.21 -31.58
CA ILE A 226 -4.55 -6.89 -32.49
C ILE A 226 -5.87 -6.88 -31.73
N VAL A 227 -6.70 -5.87 -31.98
CA VAL A 227 -8.14 -5.90 -31.65
C VAL A 227 -8.92 -6.28 -32.90
N LEU A 228 -9.79 -7.28 -32.78
CA LEU A 228 -10.81 -7.60 -33.77
C LEU A 228 -12.18 -7.16 -33.27
N VAL A 229 -12.91 -6.41 -34.09
CA VAL A 229 -14.27 -5.95 -33.82
C VAL A 229 -15.21 -6.53 -34.87
N PHE A 230 -16.19 -7.29 -34.41
CA PHE A 230 -17.20 -7.99 -35.20
C PHE A 230 -18.52 -7.25 -35.10
N HIS A 231 -18.94 -6.61 -36.18
CA HIS A 231 -20.26 -6.01 -36.32
C HIS A 231 -21.17 -6.98 -37.06
N ASP A 232 -22.21 -7.48 -36.39
CA ASP A 232 -23.27 -8.28 -37.05
C ASP A 232 -24.11 -7.34 -37.91
N VAL A 233 -23.98 -7.47 -39.23
CA VAL A 233 -24.70 -6.69 -40.24
C VAL A 233 -25.73 -7.55 -40.97
N THR A 234 -26.13 -8.68 -40.38
CA THR A 234 -27.06 -9.64 -40.99
C THR A 234 -28.40 -8.99 -41.31
N GLU A 235 -28.99 -8.23 -40.39
CA GLU A 235 -30.27 -7.54 -40.57
C GLU A 235 -30.19 -6.51 -41.71
N THR A 236 -29.17 -5.65 -41.69
CA THR A 236 -28.95 -4.64 -42.75
C THR A 236 -28.75 -5.30 -44.12
N LYS A 237 -27.99 -6.40 -44.19
CA LYS A 237 -27.77 -7.13 -45.44
C LYS A 237 -29.04 -7.79 -45.98
N GLN A 238 -29.89 -8.31 -45.10
CA GLN A 238 -31.19 -8.86 -45.51
C GLN A 238 -32.11 -7.77 -46.07
N LEU A 239 -32.14 -6.59 -45.44
CA LEU A 239 -32.91 -5.44 -45.93
C LEU A 239 -32.42 -4.94 -47.29
N GLU A 240 -31.09 -4.85 -47.50
CA GLU A 240 -30.50 -4.53 -48.80
C GLU A 240 -30.91 -5.53 -49.88
N GLN A 241 -30.90 -6.83 -49.56
CA GLN A 241 -31.30 -7.89 -50.49
C GLN A 241 -32.79 -7.80 -50.85
N MET A 242 -33.67 -7.58 -49.86
CA MET A 242 -35.10 -7.39 -50.10
C MET A 242 -35.37 -6.17 -50.99
N ARG A 243 -34.68 -5.05 -50.74
CA ARG A 243 -34.81 -3.83 -51.57
C ARG A 243 -34.34 -4.05 -53.01
N LYS A 244 -33.25 -4.80 -53.22
CA LYS A 244 -32.77 -5.15 -54.56
C LYS A 244 -33.75 -6.04 -55.32
N ILE A 245 -34.49 -6.91 -54.64
CA ILE A 245 -35.51 -7.78 -55.25
C ILE A 245 -36.80 -7.01 -55.57
N LEU A 246 -37.20 -6.05 -54.72
CA LEU A 246 -38.40 -5.23 -54.92
C LEU A 246 -38.22 -4.13 -55.98
N SER A 247 -37.00 -3.61 -56.14
CA SER A 247 -36.66 -2.57 -57.12
C SER A 247 -37.08 -2.86 -58.58
N PRO A 248 -36.90 -4.07 -59.13
CA PRO A 248 -37.34 -4.38 -60.50
C PRO A 248 -38.86 -4.62 -60.66
N MET A 249 -39.63 -4.81 -59.58
CA MET A 249 -41.09 -5.06 -59.68
C MET A 249 -41.93 -3.79 -59.93
N CYS A 250 -41.40 -2.60 -59.64
CA CYS A 250 -42.12 -1.35 -59.84
C CYS A 250 -41.95 -0.74 -61.25
N LEU A 251 -41.18 -1.36 -62.15
CA LEU A 251 -40.97 -0.88 -63.53
C LEU A 251 -41.77 -1.66 -64.59
N THR A 252 -42.63 -2.58 -64.16
CA THR A 252 -43.58 -3.28 -65.03
C THR A 252 -45.00 -3.01 -64.54
N ASN A 253 -45.50 -1.80 -64.81
CA ASN A 253 -46.92 -1.47 -64.88
C ASN A 253 -47.10 -0.21 -65.72
#